data_AF-A0A8S1W2H6-F1
#
_entry.id   AF-A0A8S1W2H6-F1
#
_cell.length_a   1.000
_cell.length_b   1.000
_cell.length_c   1.000
_cell.angle_alpha   90.00
_cell.angle_beta   90.00
_cell.angle_gamma   90.00
#
_symmetry.space_group_name_H-M   'P 1'
#
loop_
_entity.id
_entity.type
_entity.pdbx_description
1 polymer ?
#
loop_
_entity_poly.entity_id
_entity_poly.type
_entity_poly.pdbx_seq_one_letter_code
_entity_poly.pdbx_strand_id
1 'polypeptide(L)'
;MRDRDFSSDERPIVKYIPDLELAYVYQRYKETHDFIHVLLMYEVSVYDEIVVKWYEMAQVGLPSATLSAFVGSFKLNYQEKQKLLETLPEILKRANKSEFIMNVYFEEHINTDITQLRKSLRLL
;
A
#
# COMPACT_ATOMS: atom_id res chain seq x y z
N MET A 1 12.21 9.30 2.67
CA MET A 1 11.96 9.49 4.12
C MET A 1 12.57 10.80 4.62
N ARG A 2 13.89 10.99 4.57
CA ARG A 2 14.54 12.26 5.00
C ARG A 2 14.06 13.50 4.24
N ASP A 3 13.85 13.39 2.93
CA ASP A 3 13.40 14.52 2.10
C ASP A 3 11.98 15.02 2.43
N ARG A 4 11.20 14.25 3.19
CA ARG A 4 9.84 14.60 3.61
C ARG A 4 9.70 14.73 5.14
N ASP A 5 10.82 14.88 5.87
CA ASP A 5 10.87 14.98 7.34
C ASP A 5 9.99 13.93 8.05
N PHE A 6 10.08 12.68 7.55
CA PHE A 6 9.26 11.57 8.00
C PHE A 6 10.13 10.48 8.63
N SER A 7 9.75 10.04 9.83
CA SER A 7 10.34 8.88 10.52
C SER A 7 9.35 7.71 10.58
N SER A 8 9.82 6.51 10.23
CA SER A 8 9.02 5.28 10.35
C SER A 8 8.58 4.98 11.79
N ASP A 9 9.37 5.44 12.77
CA ASP A 9 9.15 5.18 14.20
C ASP A 9 7.97 5.99 14.77
N GLU A 10 7.48 7.01 14.05
CA GLU A 10 6.34 7.82 14.48
C GLU A 10 5.00 7.08 14.34
N ARG A 11 4.99 5.92 13.66
CA ARG A 11 3.74 5.18 13.45
C ARG A 11 3.25 4.61 14.78
N PRO A 12 2.04 4.97 15.25
CA PRO A 12 1.56 4.53 16.54
C PRO A 12 1.36 3.02 16.54
N ILE A 13 1.73 2.33 17.62
CA ILE A 13 1.48 0.90 17.79
C ILE A 13 -0.04 0.63 17.85
N VAL A 14 -0.50 -0.51 17.34
CA VAL A 14 -1.91 -0.96 17.47
C VAL A 14 -2.27 -1.21 18.94
N LYS A 15 -3.35 -0.58 19.42
CA LYS A 15 -3.75 -0.60 20.85
C LYS A 15 -5.18 -1.10 21.14
N TYR A 16 -6.04 -1.15 20.13
CA TYR A 16 -7.49 -1.40 20.31
C TYR A 16 -7.98 -2.71 19.69
N ILE A 17 -7.06 -3.63 19.42
CA ILE A 17 -7.37 -4.98 18.97
C ILE A 17 -7.00 -5.91 20.13
N PRO A 18 -7.97 -6.54 20.81
CA PRO A 18 -7.69 -7.38 21.99
C PRO A 18 -6.92 -8.66 21.65
N ASP A 19 -7.16 -9.19 20.44
CA ASP A 19 -6.47 -10.37 19.94
C ASP A 19 -5.05 -10.03 19.48
N LEU A 20 -4.04 -10.67 20.07
CA LEU A 20 -2.64 -10.34 19.84
C LEU A 20 -2.19 -10.67 18.41
N GLU A 21 -2.68 -11.78 17.86
CA GLU A 21 -2.34 -12.21 16.50
C GLU A 21 -2.92 -11.24 15.48
N LEU A 22 -4.18 -10.85 15.62
CA LEU A 22 -4.82 -9.85 14.78
C LEU A 22 -4.18 -8.47 14.95
N ALA A 23 -3.79 -8.10 16.18
CA ALA A 23 -3.07 -6.86 16.43
C ALA A 23 -1.72 -6.84 15.70
N TYR A 24 -1.00 -7.96 15.69
CA TYR A 24 0.24 -8.15 14.95
C TYR A 24 0.02 -8.05 13.44
N VAL A 25 -0.97 -8.76 12.88
CA VAL A 25 -1.31 -8.69 11.46
C VAL A 25 -1.65 -7.26 11.04
N TYR A 26 -2.44 -6.54 11.85
CA TYR A 26 -2.81 -5.16 11.56
C TYR A 26 -1.62 -4.19 11.70
N GLN A 27 -0.71 -4.45 12.64
CA GLN A 27 0.54 -3.71 12.77
C GLN A 27 1.41 -3.91 11.52
N ARG A 28 1.55 -5.15 11.05
CA ARG A 28 2.28 -5.47 9.82
C ARG A 28 1.69 -4.75 8.62
N TYR A 29 0.37 -4.78 8.44
CA TYR A 29 -0.32 -4.02 7.39
C TYR A 29 0.09 -2.55 7.43
N LYS A 30 0.03 -1.90 8.61
CA LYS A 30 0.40 -0.49 8.75
C LYS A 30 1.86 -0.23 8.36
N GLU A 31 2.78 -1.08 8.77
CA GLU A 31 4.22 -0.93 8.48
C GLU A 31 4.56 -1.19 7.00
N THR A 32 3.86 -2.12 6.36
CA THR A 32 4.09 -2.48 4.95
C THR A 32 3.58 -1.43 3.95
N HIS A 33 2.63 -0.58 4.36
CA HIS A 33 2.03 0.46 3.52
C HIS A 33 3.07 1.31 2.78
N ASP A 34 4.09 1.81 3.50
CA ASP A 34 5.09 2.71 2.91
C ASP A 34 5.98 1.96 1.89
N PHE A 35 6.20 0.65 2.07
CA PHE A 35 6.89 -0.18 1.08
C PHE A 35 6.06 -0.38 -0.18
N ILE A 36 4.73 -0.44 -0.08
CA ILE A 36 3.84 -0.57 -1.23
C ILE A 36 3.95 0.65 -2.14
N HIS A 37 4.06 1.87 -1.58
CA HIS A 37 4.34 3.08 -2.36
C HIS A 37 5.63 2.94 -3.18
N VAL A 38 6.72 2.50 -2.54
CA VAL A 38 8.03 2.32 -3.19
C VAL A 38 7.97 1.24 -4.28
N LEU A 39 7.35 0.09 -4.00
CA LEU A 39 7.24 -1.03 -4.92
C LEU A 39 6.40 -0.69 -6.16
N LEU A 40 5.34 0.10 -5.99
CA LEU A 40 4.46 0.48 -7.09
C LEU A 40 4.91 1.76 -7.82
N MET A 41 5.90 2.47 -7.27
CA MET A 41 6.36 3.78 -7.72
C MET A 41 5.27 4.87 -7.66
N TYR A 42 4.47 4.85 -6.59
CA TYR A 42 3.49 5.90 -6.29
C TYR A 42 4.04 6.80 -5.17
N GLU A 43 3.91 8.11 -5.32
CA GLU A 43 4.26 9.05 -4.25
C GLU A 43 3.16 9.10 -3.17
N VAL A 44 3.18 10.12 -2.31
CA VAL A 44 2.20 10.31 -1.21
C VAL A 44 1.25 11.50 -1.49
N SER A 45 0.96 11.75 -2.77
CA SER A 45 -0.13 12.68 -3.13
C SER A 45 -1.48 12.05 -2.80
N VAL A 46 -2.54 12.86 -2.65
CA VAL A 46 -3.88 12.32 -2.34
C VAL A 46 -4.33 11.31 -3.40
N TYR A 47 -4.04 11.57 -4.68
CA TYR A 47 -4.31 10.64 -5.77
C TYR A 47 -3.55 9.32 -5.62
N ASP A 48 -2.24 9.40 -5.38
CA ASP A 48 -1.37 8.23 -5.29
C ASP A 48 -1.71 7.36 -4.08
N GLU A 49 -2.01 7.99 -2.94
CA GLU A 49 -2.53 7.33 -1.74
C GLU A 49 -3.79 6.53 -2.04
N ILE A 50 -4.75 7.12 -2.77
CA ILE A 50 -5.98 6.41 -3.14
C ILE A 50 -5.68 5.21 -4.04
N VAL A 51 -4.77 5.35 -5.01
CA VAL A 51 -4.35 4.23 -5.87
C VAL A 51 -3.74 3.10 -5.04
N VAL A 52 -2.88 3.41 -4.07
CA VAL A 52 -2.31 2.42 -3.14
C VAL A 52 -3.40 1.78 -2.28
N LYS A 53 -4.40 2.54 -1.80
CA LYS A 53 -5.54 1.96 -1.05
C LYS A 53 -6.35 0.99 -1.88
N TRP A 54 -6.52 1.23 -3.18
CA TRP A 54 -7.16 0.28 -4.10
C TRP A 54 -6.34 -1.00 -4.26
N TYR A 55 -5.01 -0.89 -4.34
CA TYR A 55 -4.12 -2.06 -4.34
C TYR A 55 -4.23 -2.86 -3.04
N GLU A 56 -4.14 -2.19 -1.89
CA GLU A 56 -4.24 -2.81 -0.55
C GLU A 56 -5.58 -3.48 -0.32
N MET A 57 -6.67 -2.84 -0.77
CA MET A 57 -8.01 -3.41 -0.73
C MET A 57 -8.06 -4.74 -1.47
N ALA A 58 -7.47 -4.82 -2.67
CA ALA A 58 -7.48 -6.03 -3.48
C ALA A 58 -6.59 -7.14 -2.89
N GLN A 59 -5.46 -6.81 -2.25
CA GLN A 59 -4.57 -7.79 -1.64
C GLN A 59 -5.08 -8.31 -0.29
N VAL A 60 -5.47 -7.41 0.62
CA VAL A 60 -5.71 -7.75 2.03
C VAL A 60 -7.20 -7.77 2.38
N GLY A 61 -8.04 -7.07 1.62
CA GLY A 61 -9.48 -7.03 1.87
C GLY A 61 -9.89 -6.36 3.19
N LEU A 62 -8.99 -5.58 3.82
CA LEU A 62 -9.26 -4.95 5.11
C LEU A 62 -10.36 -3.89 4.99
N PRO A 63 -11.32 -3.84 5.94
CA PRO A 63 -12.37 -2.82 5.94
C PRO A 63 -11.83 -1.38 5.90
N SER A 64 -10.71 -1.13 6.58
CA SER A 64 -10.07 0.19 6.59
C SER A 64 -9.49 0.57 5.23
N ALA A 65 -8.80 -0.35 4.54
CA ALA A 65 -8.29 -0.13 3.19
C ALA A 65 -9.43 0.13 2.20
N THR A 66 -10.48 -0.71 2.24
CA THR A 66 -11.69 -0.54 1.43
C THR A 66 -12.33 0.83 1.66
N LEU A 67 -12.59 1.19 2.91
CA LEU A 67 -13.22 2.47 3.24
C LEU A 67 -12.38 3.65 2.74
N SER A 68 -11.06 3.60 2.92
CA SER A 68 -10.14 4.63 2.42
C SER A 68 -10.11 4.72 0.90
N ALA A 69 -10.13 3.59 0.17
CA ALA A 69 -10.14 3.57 -1.28
C ALA A 69 -11.41 4.24 -1.84
N PHE A 70 -12.58 3.85 -1.35
CA PHE A 70 -13.87 4.39 -1.82
C PHE A 70 -14.09 5.83 -1.34
N VAL A 71 -13.95 6.09 -0.04
CA VAL A 71 -14.23 7.42 0.53
C VAL A 71 -13.18 8.44 0.11
N GLY A 72 -11.91 8.05 0.04
CA GLY A 72 -10.83 8.88 -0.47
C GLY A 72 -11.09 9.34 -1.90
N SER A 73 -11.59 8.45 -2.76
CA SER A 73 -11.91 8.77 -4.16
C SER A 73 -12.90 9.94 -4.32
N PHE A 74 -13.76 10.22 -3.32
CA PHE A 74 -14.65 11.39 -3.40
C PHE A 74 -13.92 12.72 -3.31
N LYS A 75 -12.75 12.78 -2.65
CA LYS A 75 -11.93 14.00 -2.49
C LYS A 75 -11.23 14.42 -3.78
N LEU A 76 -11.13 13.53 -4.77
CA LEU A 76 -10.48 13.80 -6.04
C LEU A 76 -11.28 14.79 -6.90
N ASN A 77 -10.56 15.64 -7.64
CA ASN A 77 -11.16 16.50 -8.65
C ASN A 77 -11.62 15.68 -9.87
N TYR A 78 -12.33 16.31 -10.81
CA TYR A 78 -12.88 15.60 -11.98
C TYR A 78 -11.80 14.93 -12.83
N GLN A 79 -10.68 15.60 -13.09
CA GLN A 79 -9.59 15.07 -13.91
C GLN A 79 -8.92 13.88 -13.21
N GLU A 80 -8.66 13.99 -11.91
CA GLU A 80 -8.10 12.91 -11.09
C GLU A 80 -9.02 11.70 -11.03
N LYS A 81 -10.35 11.90 -10.97
CA LYS A 81 -11.32 10.81 -11.01
C LYS A 81 -11.28 10.06 -12.34
N GLN A 82 -11.21 10.77 -13.46
CA GLN A 82 -11.06 10.14 -14.78
C GLN A 82 -9.75 9.34 -14.86
N LYS A 83 -8.63 9.96 -14.45
CA LYS A 83 -7.33 9.30 -14.37
C LYS A 83 -7.35 8.08 -13.44
N LEU A 84 -8.09 8.14 -12.33
CA LEU A 84 -8.24 7.00 -11.43
C LEU A 84 -8.96 5.84 -12.13
N LEU A 85 -10.08 6.11 -12.82
CA LEU A 85 -10.82 5.10 -13.56
C LEU A 85 -9.98 4.41 -14.64
N GLU A 86 -9.06 5.14 -15.29
CA GLU A 86 -8.10 4.59 -16.25
C GLU A 86 -7.02 3.73 -15.57
N THR A 87 -6.53 4.14 -14.40
CA THR A 87 -5.47 3.43 -13.65
C THR A 87 -5.99 2.17 -12.94
N LEU A 88 -7.24 2.18 -12.47
CA LEU A 88 -7.80 1.14 -11.60
C LEU A 88 -7.72 -0.30 -12.17
N PRO A 89 -8.07 -0.56 -13.45
CA PRO A 89 -8.00 -1.92 -13.97
C PRO A 89 -6.60 -2.53 -13.88
N GLU A 90 -5.56 -1.74 -14.15
CA GLU A 90 -4.18 -2.20 -14.09
C GLU A 90 -3.72 -2.39 -12.65
N ILE A 91 -4.08 -1.49 -11.73
CA ILE A 91 -3.66 -1.65 -10.33
C ILE A 91 -4.30 -2.87 -9.67
N LEU A 92 -5.59 -3.11 -9.94
CA LEU A 92 -6.31 -4.29 -9.43
C LEU A 92 -5.77 -5.58 -10.06
N LYS A 93 -5.43 -5.56 -11.35
CA LYS A 93 -4.79 -6.69 -12.01
C LYS A 93 -3.41 -6.98 -11.42
N ARG A 94 -2.61 -5.96 -11.12
CA ARG A 94 -1.31 -6.11 -10.45
C ARG A 94 -1.47 -6.70 -9.05
N ALA A 95 -2.39 -6.16 -8.24
CA ALA A 95 -2.67 -6.66 -6.90
C ALA A 95 -3.02 -8.16 -6.88
N ASN A 96 -3.84 -8.60 -7.83
CA ASN A 96 -4.26 -10.00 -7.95
C ASN A 96 -3.15 -10.93 -8.48
N LYS A 97 -2.16 -10.41 -9.21
CA LYS A 97 -1.06 -11.21 -9.79
C LYS A 97 0.20 -11.24 -8.93
N SER A 98 0.42 -10.20 -8.13
CA SER A 98 1.59 -10.10 -7.30
C SER A 98 1.56 -11.12 -6.16
N GLU A 99 2.74 -11.43 -5.63
CA GLU A 99 2.84 -12.15 -4.37
C GLU A 99 2.13 -11.37 -3.25
N PHE A 100 1.75 -12.05 -2.17
CA PHE A 100 1.09 -11.40 -1.05
C PHE A 100 2.09 -10.55 -0.25
N ILE A 101 1.98 -9.22 -0.35
CA ILE A 101 3.04 -8.30 0.08
C ILE A 101 3.28 -8.33 1.58
N MET A 102 2.25 -8.58 2.40
CA MET A 102 2.44 -8.63 3.86
C MET A 102 3.37 -9.78 4.30
N ASN A 103 3.54 -10.81 3.48
CA ASN A 103 4.41 -11.96 3.75
C ASN A 103 5.86 -11.73 3.29
N VAL A 104 6.17 -10.61 2.65
CA VAL A 104 7.53 -10.31 2.21
C VAL A 104 8.35 -9.84 3.40
N TYR A 105 9.54 -10.39 3.59
CA TYR A 105 10.47 -9.97 4.63
C TYR A 105 11.41 -8.89 4.07
N PHE A 106 10.94 -7.65 4.06
CA PHE A 106 11.61 -6.49 3.46
C PHE A 106 13.01 -6.21 4.02
N GLU A 107 13.24 -6.60 5.27
CA GLU A 107 14.48 -6.50 6.01
C GLU A 107 15.62 -7.25 5.30
N GLU A 108 15.33 -8.35 4.62
CA GLU A 108 16.29 -9.11 3.80
C GLU A 108 16.53 -8.48 2.42
N HIS A 109 15.67 -7.55 2.01
CA HIS A 109 15.67 -6.95 0.67
C HIS A 109 16.16 -5.50 0.63
N ILE A 110 16.64 -4.94 1.75
CA ILE A 110 17.12 -3.55 1.84
C ILE A 110 18.17 -3.21 0.77
N ASN A 111 19.06 -4.17 0.45
CA ASN A 111 20.12 -3.99 -0.54
C ASN A 111 19.79 -4.59 -1.92
N THR A 112 18.58 -5.14 -2.09
CA THR A 112 18.17 -5.74 -3.37
C THR A 112 17.79 -4.63 -4.36
N ASP A 113 18.19 -4.77 -5.63
CA ASP A 113 17.76 -3.84 -6.67
C ASP A 113 16.22 -3.83 -6.78
N ILE A 114 15.64 -2.63 -6.79
CA ILE A 114 14.18 -2.45 -6.76
C ILE A 114 13.49 -3.08 -7.98
N THR A 115 14.14 -3.06 -9.15
CA THR A 115 13.58 -3.65 -10.37
C THR A 115 13.58 -5.17 -10.25
N GLN A 116 14.65 -5.77 -9.73
CA GLN A 116 14.73 -7.20 -9.46
C GLN A 116 13.68 -7.65 -8.44
N LEU A 117 13.54 -6.92 -7.33
CA LEU A 117 12.54 -7.22 -6.30
C LEU A 117 11.11 -7.16 -6.87
N ARG A 118 10.79 -6.15 -7.69
CA ARG A 118 9.48 -6.06 -8.33
C ARG A 118 9.20 -7.21 -9.29
N LYS A 119 10.22 -7.71 -10.01
CA LYS A 119 10.07 -8.90 -10.86
C LYS A 119 9.81 -10.15 -10.02
N SER A 120 10.56 -10.36 -8.93
CA SER A 120 10.36 -11.53 -8.07
C SER A 120 8.98 -11.54 -7.41
N LEU A 121 8.45 -10.36 -7.08
CA LEU A 121 7.11 -10.18 -6.52
C LEU A 121 5.98 -10.12 -7.57
N ARG A 122 6.30 -10.29 -8.86
CA ARG A 122 5.34 -10.26 -9.99
C ARG A 122 4.56 -8.94 -10.09
N LEU A 123 5.25 -7.83 -9.85
CA LEU A 123 4.73 -6.46 -9.95
C LEU A 123 5.02 -5.78 -11.30
N LEU A 124 5.71 -6.48 -12.21
CA LEU A 124 6.13 -6.03 -13.54
C LEU A 124 5.55 -6.92 -14.63
#